data_AF-A0A7C1NN22-F1
#
_entry.id   AF-A0A7C1NN22-F1
#
_cell.length_a   1.000
_cell.length_b   1.000
_cell.length_c   1.000
_cell.angle_alpha   90.00
_cell.angle_beta   90.00
_cell.angle_gamma   90.00
#
_symmetry.space_group_name_H-M   'P 1'
#
loop_
_entity.id
_entity.type
_entity.pdbx_description
1 polymer ?
#
loop_
_entity_poly.entity_id
_entity_poly.type
_entity_poly.pdbx_seq_one_letter_code
_entity_poly.pdbx_strand_id
1 'polypeptide(L)'
;MSNEIEEKFIAKLIGIFCYEKSSSDSGINRIRNQKKKGIVKFAKGDLLNEQAYSGIADELKEEIFSHILDFLTRYYEKSDFYIKRQNMKNQIHHIPSNGEQVLLYWINKDQNFVPTNGGEYFVHKNLKGFLVRELDSFITGEVLAFKDINDLKNEDLHQKLLKVKLVNGILSKIITILSKIEDIQLKILNKKKFVLKTNYVISLDKIKEFAGENYFKSILDKIWGNKKQLQEWNDLFKIELIEKLKSTELKNKLKNKHLYLPIDTRFFTDQFKWDLLTAITKNNNLEEILEGVLIKSDNYQGLNLIKKKWINKINLIYIDPPFNTGSKDFPYKNDYLESSWLTSIYNGLVKAKEILNKEGNIFVRIDNTGNHFIRFLLDQVFGKSNFRNEIIINKTKAKRQI
;
A
#
# COMPACT_ATOMS: atom_id res chain seq x y z
N MET A 1 29.54 -7.70 36.88
CA MET A 1 28.64 -6.57 36.58
C MET A 1 28.47 -6.34 35.08
N SER A 2 29.53 -6.40 34.25
CA SER A 2 29.48 -6.24 32.78
C SER A 2 28.34 -6.94 32.02
N ASN A 3 27.95 -8.18 32.40
CA ASN A 3 26.90 -8.91 31.67
C ASN A 3 25.47 -8.38 31.92
N GLU A 4 25.17 -7.78 33.07
CA GLU A 4 23.79 -7.40 33.40
C GLU A 4 23.31 -6.20 32.56
N ILE A 5 24.19 -5.23 32.33
CA ILE A 5 23.91 -4.04 31.51
C ILE A 5 23.69 -4.46 30.05
N GLU A 6 24.56 -5.34 29.55
CA GLU A 6 24.49 -5.90 28.20
C GLU A 6 23.21 -6.74 27.99
N GLU A 7 22.85 -7.58 28.97
CA GLU A 7 21.61 -8.37 28.96
C GLU A 7 20.36 -7.49 28.98
N LYS A 8 20.33 -6.43 29.81
CA LYS A 8 19.23 -5.45 29.85
C LYS A 8 19.09 -4.72 28.52
N PHE A 9 20.21 -4.32 27.90
CA PHE A 9 20.22 -3.69 26.58
C PHE A 9 19.69 -4.64 25.51
N ILE A 10 20.17 -5.89 25.46
CA ILE A 10 19.68 -6.90 24.53
C ILE A 10 18.18 -7.14 24.73
N ALA A 11 17.70 -7.23 25.98
CA ALA A 11 16.28 -7.41 26.27
C ALA A 11 15.43 -6.25 25.72
N LYS A 12 15.88 -4.99 25.91
CA LYS A 12 15.20 -3.81 25.36
C LYS A 12 15.23 -3.79 23.83
N LEU A 13 16.37 -4.12 23.20
CA LEU A 13 16.47 -4.24 21.75
C LEU A 13 15.52 -5.31 21.21
N ILE A 14 15.49 -6.49 21.84
CA ILE A 14 14.54 -7.56 21.52
C ILE A 14 13.12 -7.02 21.65
N GLY A 15 12.77 -6.28 22.71
CA GLY A 15 11.44 -5.65 22.85
C GLY A 15 11.08 -4.66 21.74
N ILE A 16 12.02 -3.83 21.28
CA ILE A 16 11.80 -2.89 20.16
C ILE A 16 11.50 -3.66 18.87
N PHE A 17 12.26 -4.72 18.62
CA PHE A 17 12.23 -5.46 17.37
C PHE A 17 11.33 -6.68 17.35
N CYS A 18 10.80 -7.14 18.50
CA CYS A 18 9.94 -8.31 18.62
C CYS A 18 8.51 -7.91 19.01
N TYR A 19 7.58 -8.21 18.13
CA TYR A 19 6.16 -8.09 18.36
C TYR A 19 5.64 -9.34 19.08
N GLU A 20 4.77 -9.14 20.05
CA GLU A 20 3.94 -10.21 20.60
C GLU A 20 2.57 -10.23 19.91
N LYS A 21 2.19 -11.42 19.43
CA LYS A 21 0.89 -11.85 18.89
C LYS A 21 0.40 -11.27 17.57
N SER A 22 0.51 -12.11 16.53
CA SER A 22 -0.66 -12.45 15.71
C SER A 22 -0.62 -13.93 15.37
N SER A 23 -1.63 -14.69 15.80
CA SER A 23 -1.80 -16.13 15.52
C SER A 23 -2.19 -16.44 14.07
N SER A 24 -2.31 -15.42 13.20
CA SER A 24 -2.70 -15.60 11.80
C SER A 24 -1.49 -15.89 10.90
N ASP A 25 -1.52 -17.02 10.19
CA ASP A 25 -0.51 -17.40 9.19
C ASP A 25 -0.71 -16.63 7.86
N SER A 26 -0.48 -15.32 7.90
CA SER A 26 -0.35 -14.51 6.70
C SER A 26 1.10 -14.48 6.21
N GLY A 27 1.31 -14.29 4.89
CA GLY A 27 2.66 -14.14 4.33
C GLY A 27 3.47 -13.00 4.97
N ILE A 28 2.81 -11.92 5.42
CA ILE A 28 3.43 -10.80 6.14
C ILE A 28 3.91 -11.24 7.52
N ASN A 29 3.14 -12.06 8.23
CA ASN A 29 3.51 -12.55 9.56
C ASN A 29 4.67 -13.55 9.52
N ARG A 30 4.80 -14.35 8.46
CA ARG A 30 5.99 -15.20 8.26
C ARG A 30 7.27 -14.38 8.12
N ILE A 31 7.22 -13.28 7.38
CA ILE A 31 8.36 -12.37 7.21
C ILE A 31 8.71 -11.68 8.53
N ARG A 32 7.69 -11.23 9.28
CA ARG A 32 7.87 -10.66 10.63
C ARG A 32 8.51 -11.66 11.60
N ASN A 33 8.13 -12.93 11.54
CA ASN A 33 8.75 -13.98 12.36
C ASN A 33 10.19 -14.30 11.96
N GLN A 34 10.52 -14.28 10.66
CA GLN A 34 11.92 -14.35 10.21
C GLN A 34 12.74 -13.13 10.65
N LYS A 35 12.15 -11.92 10.58
CA LYS A 35 12.75 -10.68 11.10
C LYS A 35 13.11 -10.82 12.58
N LYS A 36 12.17 -11.30 13.39
CA LYS A 36 12.37 -11.62 14.81
C LYS A 36 13.57 -12.55 15.02
N LYS A 37 13.62 -13.68 14.31
CA LYS A 37 14.72 -14.67 14.45
C LYS A 37 16.08 -14.08 14.05
N GLY A 38 16.15 -13.34 12.95
CA GLY A 38 17.39 -12.70 12.47
C GLY A 38 17.91 -11.65 13.44
N ILE A 39 17.02 -10.79 13.95
CA ILE A 39 17.40 -9.72 14.89
C ILE A 39 17.79 -10.29 16.26
N VAL A 40 17.06 -11.29 16.78
CA VAL A 40 17.42 -11.94 18.05
C VAL A 40 18.77 -12.65 17.95
N LYS A 41 19.05 -13.35 16.83
CA LYS A 41 20.35 -14.00 16.60
C LYS A 41 21.48 -12.96 16.56
N PHE A 42 21.27 -11.85 15.86
CA PHE A 42 22.25 -10.77 15.79
C PHE A 42 22.49 -10.11 17.16
N ALA A 43 21.42 -9.76 17.88
CA ALA A 43 21.50 -9.10 19.18
C ALA A 43 22.20 -9.96 20.24
N LYS A 44 22.01 -11.29 20.21
CA LYS A 44 22.64 -12.22 21.16
C LYS A 44 24.03 -12.72 20.76
N GLY A 45 24.50 -12.44 19.53
CA GLY A 45 25.76 -12.96 19.00
C GLY A 45 26.70 -11.86 18.53
N ASP A 46 26.47 -11.34 17.33
CA ASP A 46 27.44 -10.47 16.63
C ASP A 46 27.45 -9.00 17.08
N LEU A 47 26.42 -8.57 17.82
CA LEU A 47 26.23 -7.17 18.23
C LEU A 47 27.22 -6.75 19.34
N LEU A 48 27.41 -7.61 20.33
CA LEU A 48 28.27 -7.39 21.49
C LEU A 48 29.46 -8.35 21.45
N ASN A 49 30.38 -8.14 20.51
CA ASN A 49 31.63 -8.87 20.51
C ASN A 49 32.46 -8.41 21.73
N GLU A 50 32.82 -9.32 22.64
CA GLU A 50 33.53 -9.04 23.90
C GLU A 50 34.81 -8.20 23.69
N GLN A 51 35.50 -8.38 22.56
CA GLN A 51 36.72 -7.62 22.22
C GLN A 51 36.49 -6.13 21.94
N ALA A 52 35.27 -5.71 21.59
CA ALA A 52 34.97 -4.31 21.27
C ALA A 52 34.68 -3.46 22.52
N TYR A 53 34.36 -4.11 23.64
CA TYR A 53 33.95 -3.46 24.90
C TYR A 53 34.85 -3.80 26.09
N SER A 54 35.87 -4.65 25.88
CA SER A 54 36.89 -4.96 26.88
C SER A 54 37.66 -3.69 27.26
N GLY A 55 37.53 -3.23 28.51
CA GLY A 55 38.22 -2.05 29.03
C GLY A 55 37.41 -0.75 29.00
N ILE A 56 36.12 -0.78 28.61
CA ILE A 56 35.22 0.38 28.71
C ILE A 56 34.52 0.37 30.07
N ALA A 57 34.51 1.51 30.76
CA ALA A 57 33.79 1.67 32.03
C ALA A 57 32.27 1.44 31.85
N ASP A 58 31.64 0.83 32.86
CA ASP A 58 30.22 0.48 32.82
C ASP A 58 29.32 1.70 32.57
N GLU A 59 29.65 2.87 33.13
CA GLU A 59 28.93 4.14 32.90
C GLU A 59 28.91 4.55 31.42
N LEU A 60 30.07 4.47 30.74
CA LEU A 60 30.19 4.81 29.32
C LEU A 60 29.45 3.79 28.44
N LYS A 61 29.41 2.51 28.85
CA LYS A 61 28.60 1.48 28.18
C LYS A 61 27.10 1.79 28.29
N GLU A 62 26.62 2.16 29.47
CA GLU A 62 25.22 2.53 29.68
C GLU A 62 24.80 3.72 28.81
N GLU A 63 25.66 4.74 28.71
CA GLU A 63 25.41 5.90 27.86
C GLU A 63 25.33 5.52 26.37
N ILE A 64 26.28 4.71 25.87
CA ILE A 64 26.28 4.21 24.49
C ILE A 64 25.00 3.43 24.19
N PHE A 65 24.61 2.52 25.08
CA PHE A 65 23.39 1.71 24.93
C PHE A 65 22.13 2.58 24.99
N SER A 66 22.10 3.59 25.84
CA SER A 66 21.01 4.57 25.91
C SER A 66 20.84 5.32 24.59
N HIS A 67 21.91 5.85 24.00
CA HIS A 67 21.85 6.51 22.69
C HIS A 67 21.37 5.60 21.56
N ILE A 68 21.81 4.35 21.55
CA ILE A 68 21.36 3.37 20.55
C ILE A 68 19.87 3.10 20.69
N LEU A 69 19.38 2.88 21.91
CA LEU A 69 17.95 2.66 22.16
C LEU A 69 17.11 3.89 21.81
N ASP A 70 17.59 5.08 22.16
CA ASP A 70 16.90 6.33 21.84
C ASP A 70 16.78 6.52 20.32
N PHE A 71 17.86 6.34 19.56
CA PHE A 71 17.82 6.36 18.11
C PHE A 71 16.79 5.37 17.54
N LEU A 72 16.81 4.13 18.01
CA LEU A 72 15.92 3.09 17.48
C LEU A 72 14.45 3.32 17.84
N THR A 73 14.15 3.76 19.05
CA THR A 73 12.76 3.97 19.50
C THR A 73 12.05 5.13 18.81
N ARG A 74 12.79 6.06 18.17
CA ARG A 74 12.26 7.12 17.29
C ARG A 74 11.61 6.57 16.02
N TYR A 75 12.18 5.50 15.48
CA TYR A 75 11.83 4.97 14.16
C TYR A 75 11.19 3.58 14.20
N TYR A 76 11.22 2.92 15.34
CA TYR A 76 10.69 1.57 15.50
C TYR A 76 9.72 1.47 16.67
N GLU A 77 8.61 0.79 16.41
CA GLU A 77 7.64 0.37 17.41
C GLU A 77 7.07 -0.99 17.01
N LYS A 78 6.99 -1.94 17.96
CA LYS A 78 6.26 -3.20 17.75
C LYS A 78 6.70 -3.96 16.49
N SER A 79 8.02 -4.07 16.25
CA SER A 79 8.63 -4.67 15.05
C SER A 79 8.43 -3.95 13.72
N ASP A 80 7.72 -2.82 13.69
CA ASP A 80 7.47 -2.08 12.47
C ASP A 80 8.31 -0.80 12.41
N PHE A 81 8.65 -0.39 11.19
CA PHE A 81 9.25 0.91 10.96
C PHE A 81 8.12 1.94 11.00
N TYR A 82 8.08 2.72 12.07
CA TYR A 82 7.06 3.72 12.32
C TYR A 82 7.72 4.96 12.90
N ILE A 83 7.58 6.09 12.21
CA ILE A 83 8.21 7.34 12.63
C ILE A 83 7.31 8.01 13.67
N LYS A 84 7.80 8.14 14.91
CA LYS A 84 7.02 8.68 16.03
C LYS A 84 7.05 10.20 16.08
N ARG A 85 5.87 10.82 15.99
CA ARG A 85 5.71 12.29 16.05
C ARG A 85 6.18 12.91 17.39
N GLN A 86 6.02 12.20 18.51
CA GLN A 86 6.38 12.75 19.83
C GLN A 86 7.88 12.98 19.98
N ASN A 87 8.71 12.10 19.39
CA ASN A 87 10.16 12.22 19.46
C ASN A 87 10.71 13.27 18.48
N MET A 88 9.87 13.81 17.59
CA MET A 88 10.26 14.78 16.56
C MET A 88 10.09 16.25 17.01
N LYS A 89 9.52 16.52 18.20
CA LYS A 89 9.18 17.90 18.62
C LYS A 89 10.40 18.83 18.75
N ASN A 90 11.57 18.29 19.04
CA ASN A 90 12.80 19.07 19.28
C ASN A 90 13.93 18.75 18.28
N GLN A 91 13.66 18.03 17.20
CA GLN A 91 14.67 17.66 16.20
C GLN A 91 14.61 18.60 14.99
N ILE A 92 15.77 19.09 14.57
CA ILE A 92 15.92 19.83 13.31
C ILE A 92 15.99 18.80 12.20
N HIS A 93 14.87 18.56 11.51
CA HIS A 93 14.86 17.68 10.35
C HIS A 93 15.30 18.43 9.10
N HIS A 94 16.28 17.87 8.40
CA HIS A 94 16.63 18.31 7.07
C HIS A 94 15.54 17.85 6.09
N ILE A 95 14.59 18.73 5.78
CA ILE A 95 13.65 18.50 4.68
C ILE A 95 14.47 18.51 3.39
N PRO A 96 14.46 17.42 2.59
CA PRO A 96 15.16 17.41 1.32
C PRO A 96 14.63 18.55 0.44
N SER A 97 15.50 19.51 0.12
CA SER A 97 15.17 20.55 -0.86
C SER A 97 15.42 20.00 -2.25
N ASN A 98 14.44 20.15 -3.13
CA ASN A 98 14.58 19.93 -4.58
C ASN A 98 14.85 21.26 -5.31
N GLY A 99 15.20 22.33 -4.59
CA GLY A 99 15.35 23.68 -5.13
C GLY A 99 14.04 24.47 -5.25
N GLU A 100 12.89 23.86 -4.92
CA GLU A 100 11.62 24.59 -4.84
C GLU A 100 11.52 25.37 -3.53
N GLN A 101 10.90 26.55 -3.61
CA GLN A 101 10.68 27.41 -2.43
C GLN A 101 9.64 26.80 -1.47
N VAL A 102 8.73 25.97 -1.97
CA VAL A 102 7.66 25.33 -1.18
C VAL A 102 7.49 23.88 -1.61
N LEU A 103 7.68 22.95 -0.67
CA LEU A 103 7.55 21.52 -0.89
C LEU A 103 6.58 20.90 0.11
N LEU A 104 5.56 20.17 -0.38
CA LEU A 104 4.77 19.30 0.50
C LEU A 104 5.61 18.08 0.88
N TYR A 105 5.91 17.94 2.17
CA TYR A 105 6.56 16.77 2.73
C TYR A 105 5.73 16.20 3.88
N TRP A 106 5.53 14.88 3.88
CA TRP A 106 4.87 14.17 4.98
C TRP A 106 5.73 13.00 5.42
N ILE A 107 5.56 12.63 6.68
CA ILE A 107 6.47 11.73 7.40
C ILE A 107 6.64 10.35 6.75
N ASN A 108 5.60 9.82 6.11
CA ASN A 108 5.58 8.48 5.50
C ASN A 108 5.79 8.49 3.97
N LYS A 109 6.26 9.60 3.37
CA LYS A 109 6.41 9.76 1.91
C LYS A 109 7.22 8.66 1.24
N ASP A 110 8.31 8.26 1.88
CA ASP A 110 9.23 7.24 1.40
C ASP A 110 8.78 5.80 1.73
N GLN A 111 7.54 5.60 2.17
CA GLN A 111 7.00 4.30 2.52
C GLN A 111 5.90 3.84 1.54
N ASN A 112 5.73 2.53 1.44
CA ASN A 112 4.59 1.91 0.79
C ASN A 112 3.52 1.58 1.84
N PHE A 113 2.30 2.05 1.60
CA PHE A 113 1.15 1.71 2.44
C PHE A 113 0.65 0.31 2.09
N VAL A 114 0.42 -0.52 3.11
CA VAL A 114 -0.14 -1.86 2.97
C VAL A 114 -1.35 -1.97 3.91
N PRO A 115 -2.58 -2.10 3.37
CA PRO A 115 -3.75 -2.30 4.20
C PRO A 115 -3.72 -3.69 4.85
N THR A 116 -4.03 -3.78 6.14
CA THR A 116 -4.16 -5.05 6.86
C THR A 116 -5.47 -5.09 7.67
N ASN A 117 -5.98 -6.31 7.93
CA ASN A 117 -7.25 -6.51 8.65
C ASN A 117 -7.25 -5.99 10.11
N GLY A 118 -6.10 -5.57 10.64
CA GLY A 118 -5.95 -5.10 12.03
C GLY A 118 -5.11 -3.83 12.18
N GLY A 119 -4.86 -3.07 11.10
CA GLY A 119 -4.08 -1.84 11.17
C GLY A 119 -3.45 -1.40 9.86
N GLU A 120 -2.61 -0.39 9.96
CA GLU A 120 -1.82 0.19 8.87
C GLU A 120 -0.42 -0.40 8.93
N TYR A 121 0.09 -0.90 7.81
CA TYR A 121 1.45 -1.43 7.71
C TYR A 121 2.23 -0.64 6.66
N PHE A 122 3.49 -0.32 6.96
CA PHE A 122 4.34 0.44 6.06
C PHE A 122 5.59 -0.34 5.68
N VAL A 123 5.99 -0.24 4.42
CA VAL A 123 7.25 -0.81 3.93
C VAL A 123 8.10 0.29 3.31
N HIS A 124 9.22 0.61 3.93
CA HIS A 124 10.08 1.72 3.49
C HIS A 124 10.76 1.41 2.15
N LYS A 125 10.79 2.39 1.24
CA LYS A 125 11.32 2.26 -0.13
C LYS A 125 12.86 2.21 -0.17
N ASN A 126 13.53 2.91 0.75
CA ASN A 126 14.99 2.92 0.91
C ASN A 126 15.39 3.11 2.38
N LEU A 127 15.20 2.08 3.21
CA LEU A 127 15.38 2.20 4.67
C LEU A 127 16.83 2.54 5.04
N LYS A 128 17.79 1.93 4.33
CA LYS A 128 19.22 2.16 4.56
C LYS A 128 19.59 3.63 4.39
N GLY A 129 19.22 4.21 3.26
CA GLY A 129 19.54 5.60 2.95
C GLY A 129 18.90 6.57 3.93
N PHE A 130 17.67 6.30 4.37
CA PHE A 130 17.00 7.08 5.41
C PHE A 130 17.75 7.01 6.74
N LEU A 131 17.94 5.80 7.30
CA LEU A 131 18.55 5.65 8.63
C LEU A 131 20.01 6.10 8.69
N VAL A 132 20.77 6.00 7.59
CA VAL A 132 22.15 6.52 7.54
C VAL A 132 22.15 8.05 7.68
N ARG A 133 21.27 8.77 6.96
CA ARG A 133 21.18 10.23 7.10
C ARG A 133 20.72 10.66 8.50
N GLU A 134 19.75 9.95 9.06
CA GLU A 134 19.29 10.21 10.41
C GLU A 134 20.38 9.90 11.44
N LEU A 135 21.20 8.86 11.21
CA LEU A 135 22.33 8.52 12.06
C LEU A 135 23.40 9.61 12.01
N ASP A 136 23.75 10.14 10.84
CA ASP A 136 24.71 11.24 10.70
C ASP A 136 24.24 12.49 11.47
N SER A 137 22.95 12.79 11.35
CA SER A 137 22.32 13.92 12.05
C SER A 137 22.28 13.71 13.56
N PHE A 138 21.97 12.49 14.01
CA PHE A 138 21.96 12.10 15.42
C PHE A 138 23.35 12.13 16.06
N ILE A 139 24.36 11.61 15.35
CA ILE A 139 25.75 11.67 15.81
C ILE A 139 26.19 13.12 15.99
N THR A 140 25.88 13.96 15.00
CA THR A 140 26.26 15.39 15.01
C THR A 140 25.54 16.14 16.13
N GLY A 141 24.22 15.99 16.22
CA GLY A 141 23.38 16.77 17.12
C GLY A 141 23.45 16.34 18.58
N GLU A 142 23.57 15.03 18.85
CA GLU A 142 23.30 14.47 20.18
C GLU A 142 24.47 13.67 20.76
N VAL A 143 25.19 12.92 19.93
CA VAL A 143 26.32 12.11 20.42
C VAL A 143 27.57 12.98 20.60
N LEU A 144 27.87 13.81 19.60
CA LEU A 144 28.96 14.80 19.65
C LEU A 144 28.53 16.06 20.41
N ALA A 145 27.30 16.52 20.16
CA ALA A 145 26.75 17.78 20.66
C ALA A 145 27.74 18.95 20.43
N PHE A 146 27.89 19.38 19.17
CA PHE A 146 28.89 20.40 18.76
C PHE A 146 28.90 21.69 19.59
N LYS A 147 27.78 22.04 20.24
CA LYS A 147 27.68 23.19 21.15
C LYS A 147 28.66 23.11 22.32
N ASP A 148 29.03 21.91 22.73
CA ASP A 148 29.88 21.68 23.90
C ASP A 148 31.36 21.57 23.53
N ILE A 149 31.73 21.61 22.24
CA ILE A 149 33.11 21.29 21.80
C ILE A 149 34.12 22.37 22.18
N ASN A 150 33.69 23.63 22.26
CA ASN A 150 34.58 24.75 22.53
C ASN A 150 35.16 24.75 23.96
N ASP A 151 34.57 23.99 24.89
CA ASP A 151 34.93 23.96 26.32
C ASP A 151 35.57 22.63 26.78
N LEU A 152 35.89 21.70 25.86
CA LEU A 152 36.37 20.34 26.21
C LEU A 152 37.88 20.25 26.46
N LYS A 153 38.28 19.42 27.43
CA LYS A 153 39.67 18.97 27.59
C LYS A 153 39.99 17.84 26.60
N ASN A 154 41.28 17.61 26.33
CA ASN A 154 41.73 16.56 25.40
C ASN A 154 41.28 15.13 25.79
N GLU A 155 41.19 14.83 27.09
CA GLU A 155 40.71 13.52 27.59
C GLU A 155 39.20 13.33 27.32
N ASP A 156 38.40 14.40 27.40
CA ASP A 156 36.96 14.38 27.11
C ASP A 156 36.70 14.16 25.61
N LEU A 157 37.57 14.71 24.76
CA LEU A 157 37.50 14.52 23.31
C LEU A 157 37.72 13.05 22.92
N HIS A 158 38.69 12.38 23.56
CA HIS A 158 38.95 10.96 23.29
C HIS A 158 37.74 10.09 23.66
N GLN A 159 37.13 10.31 24.83
CA GLN A 159 35.92 9.58 25.22
C GLN A 159 34.74 9.86 24.29
N LYS A 160 34.52 11.11 23.88
CA LYS A 160 33.47 11.45 22.89
C LYS A 160 33.72 10.77 21.54
N LEU A 161 34.94 10.74 21.04
CA LEU A 161 35.27 10.07 19.77
C LEU A 161 35.10 8.54 19.85
N LEU A 162 35.50 7.93 20.97
CA LEU A 162 35.24 6.51 21.22
C LEU A 162 33.73 6.21 21.22
N LYS A 163 32.94 7.03 21.92
CA LYS A 163 31.48 6.94 21.95
C LYS A 163 30.88 7.02 20.55
N VAL A 164 31.29 8.00 19.74
CA VAL A 164 30.84 8.14 18.35
C VAL A 164 31.19 6.91 17.52
N LYS A 165 32.45 6.43 17.61
CA LYS A 165 32.91 5.27 16.87
C LYS A 165 32.09 4.02 17.21
N LEU A 166 31.78 3.81 18.49
CA LEU A 166 31.00 2.67 18.97
C LEU A 166 29.53 2.80 18.57
N VAL A 167 28.88 3.92 18.88
CA VAL A 167 27.48 4.17 18.51
C VAL A 167 27.28 4.03 16.99
N ASN A 168 28.12 4.67 16.19
CA ASN A 168 28.06 4.58 14.73
C ASN A 168 28.30 3.15 14.24
N GLY A 169 29.31 2.45 14.77
CA GLY A 169 29.62 1.09 14.38
C GLY A 169 28.47 0.12 14.67
N ILE A 170 27.84 0.23 15.85
CA ILE A 170 26.75 -0.64 16.27
C ILE A 170 25.48 -0.33 15.46
N LEU A 171 25.09 0.95 15.38
CA LEU A 171 23.91 1.39 14.63
C LEU A 171 24.05 1.06 13.14
N SER A 172 25.23 1.25 12.53
CA SER A 172 25.47 0.89 11.14
C SER A 172 25.25 -0.61 10.86
N LYS A 173 25.65 -1.50 11.78
CA LYS A 173 25.38 -2.94 11.66
C LYS A 173 23.89 -3.24 11.82
N ILE A 174 23.23 -2.64 12.81
CA ILE A 174 21.78 -2.76 13.02
C ILE A 174 21.01 -2.30 11.77
N ILE A 175 21.29 -1.10 11.27
CA ILE A 175 20.70 -0.50 10.07
C ILE A 175 20.87 -1.43 8.87
N THR A 176 22.05 -2.02 8.69
CA THR A 176 22.32 -2.95 7.58
C THR A 176 21.39 -4.16 7.61
N ILE A 177 21.18 -4.75 8.78
CA ILE A 177 20.30 -5.92 8.93
C ILE A 177 18.83 -5.54 8.74
N LEU A 178 18.40 -4.45 9.36
CA LEU A 178 17.03 -3.95 9.22
C LEU A 178 16.71 -3.63 7.76
N SER A 179 17.64 -2.99 7.06
CA SER A 179 17.50 -2.67 5.64
C SER A 179 17.41 -3.91 4.77
N LYS A 180 18.23 -4.94 5.01
CA LYS A 180 18.14 -6.22 4.27
C LYS A 180 16.76 -6.86 4.42
N ILE A 181 16.19 -6.80 5.61
CA ILE A 181 14.87 -7.37 5.88
C ILE A 181 13.77 -6.56 5.18
N GLU A 182 13.87 -5.23 5.24
CA GLU A 182 12.94 -4.33 4.56
C GLU A 182 12.99 -4.51 3.04
N ASP A 183 14.18 -4.67 2.46
CA ASP A 183 14.37 -4.93 1.03
C ASP A 183 13.70 -6.24 0.58
N ILE A 184 13.73 -7.28 1.44
CA ILE A 184 13.02 -8.53 1.18
C ILE A 184 11.50 -8.29 1.17
N GLN A 185 10.98 -7.49 2.10
CA GLN A 185 9.56 -7.15 2.11
C GLN A 185 9.16 -6.35 0.88
N LEU A 186 9.96 -5.36 0.50
CA LEU A 186 9.74 -4.57 -0.70
C LEU A 186 9.72 -5.45 -1.95
N LYS A 187 10.62 -6.43 -2.05
CA LYS A 187 10.61 -7.44 -3.13
C LYS A 187 9.33 -8.27 -3.13
N ILE A 188 8.85 -8.70 -1.96
CA ILE A 188 7.62 -9.49 -1.85
C ILE A 188 6.36 -8.66 -2.16
N LEU A 189 6.36 -7.40 -1.75
CA LEU A 189 5.29 -6.45 -2.01
C LEU A 189 5.18 -6.14 -3.51
N ASN A 190 6.32 -5.95 -4.18
CA ASN A 190 6.40 -5.67 -5.61
C ASN A 190 6.33 -6.93 -6.49
N LYS A 191 6.32 -8.13 -5.90
CA LYS A 191 6.15 -9.37 -6.65
C LYS A 191 4.76 -9.40 -7.28
N LYS A 192 4.72 -9.70 -8.59
CA LYS A 192 3.46 -9.91 -9.32
C LYS A 192 2.61 -10.95 -8.58
N LYS A 193 1.39 -10.57 -8.22
CA LYS A 193 0.43 -11.48 -7.59
C LYS A 193 -0.17 -12.42 -8.62
N PHE A 194 -0.52 -13.62 -8.17
CA PHE A 194 -1.18 -14.62 -9.01
C PHE A 194 -2.66 -14.29 -9.14
N VAL A 195 -3.22 -14.55 -10.32
CA VAL A 195 -4.67 -14.48 -10.53
C VAL A 195 -5.28 -15.75 -9.94
N LEU A 196 -6.11 -15.60 -8.90
CA LEU A 196 -6.73 -16.74 -8.21
C LEU A 196 -7.93 -17.30 -8.97
N LYS A 197 -8.69 -16.43 -9.64
CA LYS A 197 -9.88 -16.80 -10.38
C LYS A 197 -10.12 -15.82 -11.52
N THR A 198 -10.51 -16.35 -12.67
CA THR A 198 -10.97 -15.58 -13.84
C THR A 198 -12.38 -16.03 -14.18
N ASN A 199 -13.30 -15.07 -14.28
CA ASN A 199 -14.67 -15.26 -14.75
C ASN A 199 -14.95 -14.24 -15.83
N TYR A 200 -15.97 -14.50 -16.63
CA TYR A 200 -16.40 -13.65 -17.73
C TYR A 200 -17.84 -13.22 -17.51
N VAL A 201 -18.11 -11.97 -17.84
CA VAL A 201 -19.44 -11.40 -17.82
C VAL A 201 -19.76 -11.00 -19.25
N ILE A 202 -20.67 -11.73 -19.91
CA ILE A 202 -20.95 -11.57 -21.34
C ILE A 202 -22.46 -11.49 -21.53
N SER A 203 -22.93 -10.49 -22.25
CA SER A 203 -24.34 -10.28 -22.54
C SER A 203 -24.88 -11.25 -23.59
N LEU A 204 -26.18 -11.57 -23.48
CA LEU A 204 -26.83 -12.56 -24.35
C LEU A 204 -26.76 -12.19 -25.84
N ASP A 205 -26.81 -10.90 -26.18
CA ASP A 205 -26.66 -10.37 -27.54
C ASP A 205 -25.30 -10.70 -28.12
N LYS A 206 -24.22 -10.45 -27.35
CA LYS A 206 -22.85 -10.76 -27.77
C LYS A 206 -22.65 -12.27 -27.93
N ILE A 207 -23.23 -13.08 -27.04
CA ILE A 207 -23.17 -14.55 -27.19
C ILE A 207 -23.89 -14.99 -28.47
N LYS A 208 -25.07 -14.44 -28.73
CA LYS A 208 -25.85 -14.72 -29.93
C LYS A 208 -25.12 -14.31 -31.21
N GLU A 209 -24.52 -13.12 -31.20
CA GLU A 209 -23.73 -12.54 -32.29
C GLU A 209 -22.50 -13.42 -32.61
N PHE A 210 -21.69 -13.74 -31.60
CA PHE A 210 -20.40 -14.39 -31.83
C PHE A 210 -20.43 -15.92 -31.87
N ALA A 211 -21.33 -16.57 -31.10
CA ALA A 211 -21.45 -18.03 -31.09
C ALA A 211 -22.52 -18.57 -32.06
N GLY A 212 -23.36 -17.69 -32.60
CA GLY A 212 -24.43 -18.02 -33.53
C GLY A 212 -25.71 -18.54 -32.86
N GLU A 213 -26.81 -18.47 -33.62
CA GLU A 213 -28.18 -18.76 -33.14
C GLU A 213 -28.33 -20.18 -32.56
N ASN A 214 -27.69 -21.17 -33.18
CA ASN A 214 -27.81 -22.57 -32.79
C ASN A 214 -27.19 -22.83 -31.41
N TYR A 215 -25.98 -22.32 -31.19
CA TYR A 215 -25.32 -22.44 -29.89
C TYR A 215 -26.09 -21.66 -28.82
N PHE A 216 -26.50 -20.42 -29.15
CA PHE A 216 -27.29 -19.59 -28.25
C PHE A 216 -28.54 -20.30 -27.74
N LYS A 217 -29.32 -20.92 -28.63
CA LYS A 217 -30.51 -21.71 -28.26
C LYS A 217 -30.17 -22.90 -27.34
N SER A 218 -29.02 -23.56 -27.56
CA SER A 218 -28.60 -24.72 -26.77
C SER A 218 -28.27 -24.40 -25.29
N ILE A 219 -27.84 -23.17 -25.00
CA ILE A 219 -27.43 -22.78 -23.65
C ILE A 219 -28.56 -22.14 -22.83
N LEU A 220 -29.64 -21.68 -23.45
CA LEU A 220 -30.75 -20.99 -22.77
C LEU A 220 -31.36 -21.82 -21.65
N ASP A 221 -31.62 -23.11 -21.87
CA ASP A 221 -32.20 -23.98 -20.83
C ASP A 221 -31.24 -24.13 -19.63
N LYS A 222 -29.91 -24.12 -19.85
CA LYS A 222 -28.91 -24.15 -18.78
C LYS A 222 -28.87 -22.85 -17.98
N ILE A 223 -29.04 -21.71 -18.65
CA ILE A 223 -29.07 -20.38 -18.02
C ILE A 223 -30.33 -20.25 -17.16
N TRP A 224 -31.48 -20.65 -17.70
CA TRP A 224 -32.77 -20.65 -17.00
C TRP A 224 -32.86 -21.64 -15.84
N GLY A 225 -32.14 -22.76 -15.92
CA GLY A 225 -31.99 -23.66 -14.78
C GLY A 225 -31.16 -23.09 -13.63
N ASN A 226 -30.37 -22.02 -13.85
CA ASN A 226 -29.43 -21.50 -12.86
C ASN A 226 -30.05 -20.46 -11.92
N LYS A 227 -30.53 -20.92 -10.76
CA LYS A 227 -31.14 -20.07 -9.72
C LYS A 227 -30.24 -18.90 -9.27
N LYS A 228 -28.91 -19.09 -9.21
CA LYS A 228 -27.98 -18.04 -8.75
C LYS A 228 -27.84 -16.91 -9.78
N GLN A 229 -27.78 -17.26 -11.07
CA GLN A 229 -27.74 -16.26 -12.14
C GLN A 229 -29.04 -15.45 -12.19
N LEU A 230 -30.18 -16.13 -12.06
CA LEU A 230 -31.49 -15.48 -12.02
C LEU A 230 -31.60 -14.51 -10.83
N GLN A 231 -31.13 -14.92 -9.65
CA GLN A 231 -31.11 -14.05 -8.48
C GLN A 231 -30.28 -12.79 -8.70
N GLU A 232 -29.08 -12.90 -9.28
CA GLU A 232 -28.26 -11.71 -9.61
C GLU A 232 -28.99 -10.73 -10.53
N TRP A 233 -29.72 -11.24 -11.53
CA TRP A 233 -30.49 -10.37 -12.41
C TRP A 233 -31.64 -9.68 -11.71
N ASN A 234 -32.30 -10.36 -10.77
CA ASN A 234 -33.34 -9.75 -9.95
C ASN A 234 -32.75 -8.61 -9.10
N ASP A 235 -31.62 -8.87 -8.44
CA ASP A 235 -30.98 -7.93 -7.52
C ASP A 235 -30.46 -6.68 -8.24
N LEU A 236 -29.81 -6.85 -9.40
CA LEU A 236 -29.17 -5.75 -10.14
C LEU A 236 -30.15 -4.95 -10.99
N PHE A 237 -31.05 -5.62 -11.71
CA PHE A 237 -31.92 -4.98 -12.69
C PHE A 237 -33.35 -4.79 -12.19
N LYS A 238 -33.65 -5.20 -10.95
CA LYS A 238 -34.97 -5.13 -10.33
C LYS A 238 -36.05 -5.69 -11.26
N ILE A 239 -35.74 -6.81 -11.91
CA ILE A 239 -36.65 -7.47 -12.84
C ILE A 239 -37.71 -8.18 -12.00
N GLU A 240 -38.82 -7.49 -11.72
CA GLU A 240 -40.05 -8.03 -11.09
C GLU A 240 -40.64 -9.25 -11.82
N LEU A 241 -40.04 -9.72 -12.92
CA LEU A 241 -40.55 -10.81 -13.74
C LEU A 241 -40.18 -12.22 -13.27
N ILE A 242 -39.10 -12.46 -12.50
CA ILE A 242 -38.59 -13.85 -12.34
C ILE A 242 -39.61 -14.80 -11.66
N GLU A 243 -40.50 -14.30 -10.80
CA GLU A 243 -41.60 -15.10 -10.25
C GLU A 243 -42.76 -15.35 -11.22
N LYS A 244 -43.02 -14.44 -12.17
CA LYS A 244 -44.04 -14.58 -13.23
C LYS A 244 -43.57 -15.43 -14.42
N LEU A 245 -42.28 -15.76 -14.48
CA LEU A 245 -41.58 -16.35 -15.62
C LEU A 245 -41.48 -17.90 -15.57
N LYS A 246 -42.37 -18.57 -14.83
CA LYS A 246 -42.39 -20.03 -14.66
C LYS A 246 -42.95 -20.83 -15.85
N SER A 247 -43.43 -20.19 -16.93
CA SER A 247 -44.10 -20.88 -18.03
C SER A 247 -43.45 -20.64 -19.39
N THR A 248 -43.69 -21.58 -20.30
CA THR A 248 -43.34 -21.70 -21.73
C THR A 248 -43.34 -20.41 -22.56
N GLU A 249 -43.91 -19.30 -22.08
CA GLU A 249 -43.93 -18.00 -22.74
C GLU A 249 -42.56 -17.32 -22.88
N LEU A 250 -41.60 -17.58 -21.97
CA LEU A 250 -40.27 -16.94 -22.01
C LEU A 250 -39.42 -17.35 -23.20
N LYS A 251 -39.55 -18.61 -23.64
CA LYS A 251 -38.89 -19.12 -24.84
C LYS A 251 -39.31 -18.34 -26.09
N ASN A 252 -40.54 -17.81 -26.09
CA ASN A 252 -41.11 -17.03 -27.19
C ASN A 252 -41.07 -15.51 -26.98
N LYS A 253 -41.00 -15.02 -25.73
CA LYS A 253 -40.99 -13.58 -25.37
C LYS A 253 -39.61 -12.92 -25.33
N LEU A 254 -38.52 -13.66 -25.54
CA LEU A 254 -37.19 -13.08 -25.83
C LEU A 254 -37.14 -12.41 -27.23
N LYS A 255 -38.14 -11.59 -27.56
CA LYS A 255 -38.05 -10.64 -28.67
C LYS A 255 -37.33 -9.39 -28.17
N ASN A 256 -36.10 -9.20 -28.65
CA ASN A 256 -35.29 -7.97 -28.72
C ASN A 256 -35.01 -7.15 -27.43
N LYS A 257 -35.86 -7.15 -26.39
CA LYS A 257 -35.73 -6.24 -25.23
C LYS A 257 -34.78 -6.69 -24.11
N HIS A 258 -34.49 -8.00 -24.00
CA HIS A 258 -33.66 -8.55 -22.90
C HIS A 258 -32.36 -9.22 -23.37
N LEU A 259 -31.99 -9.00 -24.63
CA LEU A 259 -30.73 -9.50 -25.19
C LEU A 259 -29.50 -8.87 -24.51
N TYR A 260 -29.65 -7.76 -23.78
CA TYR A 260 -28.54 -7.11 -23.07
C TYR A 260 -28.26 -7.66 -21.66
N LEU A 261 -28.95 -8.73 -21.22
CA LEU A 261 -28.71 -9.30 -19.90
C LEU A 261 -27.35 -10.02 -19.84
N PRO A 262 -26.47 -9.70 -18.87
CA PRO A 262 -25.15 -10.28 -18.75
C PRO A 262 -25.18 -11.63 -18.03
N ILE A 263 -24.47 -12.63 -18.56
CA ILE A 263 -24.22 -13.89 -17.85
C ILE A 263 -22.88 -13.81 -17.14
N ASP A 264 -22.85 -14.10 -15.85
CA ASP A 264 -21.62 -14.25 -15.08
C ASP A 264 -21.23 -15.72 -14.98
N THR A 265 -20.12 -16.11 -15.62
CA THR A 265 -19.64 -17.49 -15.62
C THR A 265 -19.29 -18.00 -14.23
N ARG A 266 -19.17 -17.15 -13.20
CA ARG A 266 -18.88 -17.57 -11.82
C ARG A 266 -19.95 -18.49 -11.24
N PHE A 267 -21.16 -18.45 -11.78
CA PHE A 267 -22.30 -19.26 -11.33
C PHE A 267 -22.45 -20.58 -12.08
N PHE A 268 -21.60 -20.83 -13.08
CA PHE A 268 -21.65 -22.03 -13.90
C PHE A 268 -20.42 -22.91 -13.66
N THR A 269 -20.46 -24.13 -14.22
CA THR A 269 -19.33 -25.05 -14.15
C THR A 269 -18.18 -24.57 -15.03
N ASP A 270 -16.95 -25.01 -14.72
CA ASP A 270 -15.80 -24.71 -15.57
C ASP A 270 -15.99 -25.23 -16.99
N GLN A 271 -16.65 -26.38 -17.17
CA GLN A 271 -17.01 -26.90 -18.49
C GLN A 271 -17.88 -25.91 -19.27
N PHE A 272 -18.97 -25.40 -18.66
CA PHE A 272 -19.84 -24.43 -19.31
C PHE A 272 -19.08 -23.15 -19.70
N LYS A 273 -18.21 -22.67 -18.80
CA LYS A 273 -17.35 -21.51 -19.06
C LYS A 273 -16.46 -21.73 -20.28
N TRP A 274 -15.79 -22.87 -20.38
CA TRP A 274 -14.90 -23.17 -21.50
C TRP A 274 -15.65 -23.44 -22.81
N ASP A 275 -16.80 -24.12 -22.75
CA ASP A 275 -17.68 -24.31 -23.91
C ASP A 275 -18.14 -22.96 -24.47
N LEU A 276 -18.57 -22.04 -23.59
CA LEU A 276 -19.01 -20.70 -23.96
C LEU A 276 -17.89 -19.93 -24.65
N LEU A 277 -16.71 -19.88 -24.02
CA LEU A 277 -15.55 -19.19 -24.56
C LEU A 277 -15.12 -19.75 -25.91
N THR A 278 -15.11 -21.07 -26.06
CA THR A 278 -14.77 -21.75 -27.33
C THR A 278 -15.77 -21.38 -28.42
N ALA A 279 -17.07 -21.32 -28.09
CA ALA A 279 -18.11 -20.98 -29.05
C ALA A 279 -17.99 -19.54 -29.55
N ILE A 280 -17.77 -18.57 -28.66
CA ILE A 280 -17.66 -17.15 -29.05
C ILE A 280 -16.33 -16.82 -29.74
N THR A 281 -15.24 -17.53 -29.42
CA THR A 281 -13.90 -17.30 -29.99
C THR A 281 -13.60 -18.12 -31.24
N LYS A 282 -14.56 -18.91 -31.73
CA LYS A 282 -14.37 -19.78 -32.90
C LYS A 282 -13.85 -19.02 -34.13
N ASN A 283 -14.38 -17.82 -34.37
CA ASN A 283 -14.04 -16.96 -35.51
C ASN A 283 -13.59 -15.54 -35.12
N ASN A 284 -13.46 -15.26 -33.82
CA ASN A 284 -13.25 -13.89 -33.31
C ASN A 284 -12.18 -13.91 -32.20
N ASN A 285 -11.46 -12.82 -32.03
CA ASN A 285 -10.51 -12.71 -30.93
C ASN A 285 -11.25 -12.39 -29.62
N LEU A 286 -10.88 -13.06 -28.52
CA LEU A 286 -11.45 -12.78 -27.21
C LEU A 286 -11.24 -11.31 -26.78
N GLU A 287 -10.13 -10.67 -27.17
CA GLU A 287 -9.88 -9.27 -26.86
C GLU A 287 -10.81 -8.29 -27.60
N GLU A 288 -11.38 -8.70 -28.74
CA GLU A 288 -12.37 -7.89 -29.48
C GLU A 288 -13.76 -8.01 -28.85
N ILE A 289 -14.07 -9.18 -28.28
CA ILE A 289 -15.35 -9.44 -27.62
C ILE A 289 -15.39 -8.78 -26.24
N LEU A 290 -14.26 -8.77 -25.52
CA LEU A 290 -14.17 -8.27 -24.15
C LEU A 290 -13.83 -6.78 -24.11
N GLU A 291 -14.84 -5.96 -23.86
CA GLU A 291 -14.71 -4.48 -23.84
C GLU A 291 -14.24 -3.93 -22.48
N GLY A 292 -14.19 -4.75 -21.43
CA GLY A 292 -13.88 -4.30 -20.08
C GLY A 292 -13.22 -5.36 -19.19
N VAL A 293 -12.49 -4.89 -18.17
CA VAL A 293 -11.82 -5.74 -17.18
C VAL A 293 -12.12 -5.24 -15.78
N LEU A 294 -12.71 -6.10 -14.96
CA LEU A 294 -12.92 -5.86 -13.53
C LEU A 294 -11.86 -6.62 -12.71
N ILE A 295 -11.21 -5.92 -11.78
CA ILE A 295 -10.17 -6.50 -10.94
C ILE A 295 -10.55 -6.33 -9.48
N LYS A 296 -10.76 -7.46 -8.81
CA LYS A 296 -10.92 -7.51 -7.35
C LYS A 296 -9.56 -7.69 -6.70
N SER A 297 -8.94 -6.59 -6.29
CA SER A 297 -7.65 -6.58 -5.59
C SER A 297 -7.51 -5.32 -4.74
N ASP A 298 -6.45 -5.28 -3.92
CA ASP A 298 -5.93 -4.00 -3.45
C ASP A 298 -5.43 -3.19 -4.66
N ASN A 299 -5.67 -1.88 -4.63
CA ASN A 299 -5.48 -0.98 -5.78
C ASN A 299 -4.02 -0.99 -6.24
N TYR A 300 -3.06 -0.95 -5.31
CA TYR A 300 -1.64 -0.95 -5.62
C TYR A 300 -1.22 -2.26 -6.30
N GLN A 301 -1.71 -3.40 -5.79
CA GLN A 301 -1.44 -4.71 -6.39
C GLN A 301 -2.14 -4.91 -7.74
N GLY A 302 -3.37 -4.44 -7.87
CA GLY A 302 -4.13 -4.46 -9.12
C GLY A 302 -3.43 -3.65 -10.21
N LEU A 303 -3.01 -2.42 -9.90
CA LEU A 303 -2.25 -1.56 -10.83
C LEU A 303 -0.92 -2.22 -11.24
N ASN A 304 -0.19 -2.83 -10.31
CA ASN A 304 1.04 -3.55 -10.62
C ASN A 304 0.80 -4.77 -11.54
N LEU A 305 -0.32 -5.49 -11.36
CA LEU A 305 -0.68 -6.65 -12.20
C LEU A 305 -0.90 -6.23 -13.65
N ILE A 306 -1.61 -5.11 -13.86
CA ILE A 306 -2.06 -4.67 -15.18
C ILE A 306 -1.06 -3.78 -15.91
N LYS A 307 -0.10 -3.21 -15.18
CA LYS A 307 0.90 -2.27 -15.69
C LYS A 307 1.48 -2.68 -17.03
N LYS A 308 1.88 -3.96 -17.18
CA LYS A 308 2.49 -4.45 -18.43
C LYS A 308 1.56 -4.35 -19.66
N LYS A 309 0.26 -4.52 -19.48
CA LYS A 309 -0.72 -4.48 -20.59
C LYS A 309 -1.04 -3.04 -20.99
N TRP A 310 -1.11 -2.12 -20.03
CA TRP A 310 -1.63 -0.76 -20.22
C TRP A 310 -0.65 0.39 -19.95
N ILE A 311 0.65 0.11 -19.87
CA ILE A 311 1.68 1.17 -19.74
C ILE A 311 1.52 2.21 -20.85
N ASN A 312 1.39 3.49 -20.48
CA ASN A 312 1.14 4.61 -21.39
C ASN A 312 -0.06 4.45 -22.36
N LYS A 313 -1.09 3.68 -22.01
CA LYS A 313 -2.25 3.42 -22.90
C LYS A 313 -3.57 4.01 -22.42
N ILE A 314 -3.70 4.35 -21.14
CA ILE A 314 -4.98 4.82 -20.59
C ILE A 314 -5.17 6.30 -20.90
N ASN A 315 -6.25 6.66 -21.59
CA ASN A 315 -6.59 8.06 -21.90
C ASN A 315 -7.19 8.83 -20.71
N LEU A 316 -7.92 8.13 -19.85
CA LEU A 316 -8.69 8.75 -18.76
C LEU A 316 -8.63 7.88 -17.51
N ILE A 317 -8.27 8.49 -16.39
CA ILE A 317 -8.37 7.88 -15.06
C ILE A 317 -9.34 8.73 -14.25
N TYR A 318 -10.36 8.10 -13.68
CA TYR A 318 -11.23 8.74 -12.68
C TYR A 318 -11.12 7.97 -11.38
N ILE A 319 -10.87 8.67 -10.27
CA ILE A 319 -10.83 8.08 -8.94
C ILE A 319 -11.66 8.89 -7.94
N ASP A 320 -12.29 8.16 -7.01
CA ASP A 320 -13.06 8.71 -5.87
C ASP A 320 -12.49 8.12 -4.58
N PRO A 321 -11.29 8.54 -4.16
CA PRO A 321 -10.65 8.03 -2.95
C PRO A 321 -11.46 8.41 -1.69
N PRO A 322 -11.24 7.73 -0.54
CA PRO A 322 -11.79 8.15 0.74
C PRO A 322 -11.47 9.62 1.03
N PHE A 323 -12.44 10.39 1.53
CA PHE A 323 -12.26 11.82 1.81
C PHE A 323 -11.55 12.10 3.14
N ASN A 324 -11.35 11.05 3.94
CA ASN A 324 -10.76 11.11 5.27
C ASN A 324 -11.52 12.01 6.25
N THR A 325 -12.84 12.06 6.13
CA THR A 325 -13.72 12.94 6.93
C THR A 325 -14.04 12.39 8.31
N GLY A 326 -13.68 11.14 8.61
CA GLY A 326 -14.10 10.43 9.83
C GLY A 326 -15.57 10.01 9.83
N SER A 327 -16.33 10.30 8.77
CA SER A 327 -17.74 9.89 8.68
C SER A 327 -17.87 8.36 8.55
N LYS A 328 -18.88 7.81 9.24
CA LYS A 328 -19.30 6.40 9.20
C LYS A 328 -20.26 6.07 8.05
N ASP A 329 -20.62 7.06 7.23
CA ASP A 329 -21.59 6.88 6.13
C ASP A 329 -21.05 6.00 4.99
N PHE A 330 -19.75 5.70 5.00
CA PHE A 330 -19.09 4.90 3.98
C PHE A 330 -18.80 3.47 4.48
N PRO A 331 -18.95 2.45 3.61
CA PRO A 331 -18.67 1.06 3.97
C PRO A 331 -17.17 0.73 4.07
N TYR A 332 -16.31 1.75 4.04
CA TYR A 332 -14.85 1.63 4.07
C TYR A 332 -14.26 2.55 5.14
N LYS A 333 -13.05 2.23 5.61
CA LYS A 333 -12.31 3.05 6.59
C LYS A 333 -12.09 4.46 6.02
N ASN A 334 -12.43 5.49 6.79
CA ASN A 334 -12.44 6.89 6.36
C ASN A 334 -11.89 7.84 7.45
N ASP A 335 -11.12 7.30 8.39
CA ASP A 335 -10.52 7.94 9.56
C ASP A 335 -9.03 7.57 9.68
N TYR A 336 -8.30 7.62 8.55
CA TYR A 336 -6.86 7.39 8.53
C TYR A 336 -6.11 8.57 9.16
N LEU A 337 -4.94 8.29 9.72
CA LEU A 337 -3.96 9.35 9.95
C LEU A 337 -3.64 10.02 8.60
N GLU A 338 -3.53 11.35 8.59
CA GLU A 338 -3.29 12.12 7.36
C GLU A 338 -2.04 11.62 6.61
N SER A 339 -0.94 11.33 7.31
CA SER A 339 0.27 10.78 6.70
C SER A 339 0.04 9.43 6.02
N SER A 340 -0.79 8.57 6.61
CA SER A 340 -1.17 7.27 6.05
C SER A 340 -2.04 7.43 4.82
N TRP A 341 -3.01 8.33 4.88
CA TRP A 341 -3.90 8.67 3.78
C TRP A 341 -3.12 9.23 2.57
N LEU A 342 -2.24 10.22 2.80
CA LEU A 342 -1.39 10.79 1.76
C LEU A 342 -0.47 9.74 1.14
N THR A 343 0.11 8.85 1.95
CA THR A 343 0.98 7.78 1.45
C THR A 343 0.21 6.79 0.57
N SER A 344 -0.99 6.39 0.99
CA SER A 344 -1.85 5.50 0.20
C SER A 344 -2.19 6.09 -1.16
N ILE A 345 -2.66 7.34 -1.19
CA ILE A 345 -3.03 8.04 -2.42
C ILE A 345 -1.81 8.29 -3.30
N TYR A 346 -0.72 8.81 -2.74
CA TYR A 346 0.51 9.08 -3.47
C TYR A 346 1.04 7.81 -4.17
N ASN A 347 1.08 6.68 -3.46
CA ASN A 347 1.52 5.42 -4.06
C ASN A 347 0.62 4.96 -5.20
N GLY A 348 -0.70 5.18 -5.09
CA GLY A 348 -1.66 4.93 -6.17
C GLY A 348 -1.46 5.86 -7.37
N LEU A 349 -1.27 7.17 -7.15
CA LEU A 349 -1.05 8.16 -8.19
C LEU A 349 0.25 7.91 -8.97
N VAL A 350 1.33 7.51 -8.29
CA VAL A 350 2.59 7.12 -8.96
C VAL A 350 2.36 5.96 -9.93
N LYS A 351 1.56 4.96 -9.55
CA LYS A 351 1.20 3.84 -10.43
C LYS A 351 0.25 4.25 -11.55
N ALA A 352 -0.71 5.13 -11.26
CA ALA A 352 -1.61 5.69 -12.26
C ALA A 352 -0.84 6.43 -13.36
N LYS A 353 0.18 7.22 -12.99
CA LYS A 353 1.05 7.91 -13.95
C LYS A 353 1.77 6.97 -14.91
N GLU A 354 2.16 5.77 -14.46
CA GLU A 354 2.85 4.79 -15.32
C GLU A 354 1.94 4.24 -16.44
N ILE A 355 0.63 4.14 -16.20
CA ILE A 355 -0.34 3.60 -17.18
C ILE A 355 -1.05 4.67 -17.99
N LEU A 356 -1.11 5.91 -17.47
CA LEU A 356 -1.69 7.05 -18.15
C LEU A 356 -0.86 7.38 -19.39
N ASN A 357 -1.51 7.59 -20.53
CA ASN A 357 -0.83 8.07 -21.72
C ASN A 357 -0.42 9.55 -21.57
N LYS A 358 0.49 10.02 -22.43
CA LYS A 358 1.06 11.38 -22.31
C LYS A 358 0.03 12.50 -22.44
N GLU A 359 -1.04 12.27 -23.19
CA GLU A 359 -2.15 13.21 -23.42
C GLU A 359 -3.35 12.94 -22.50
N GLY A 360 -3.17 12.03 -21.54
CA GLY A 360 -4.24 11.51 -20.71
C GLY A 360 -4.61 12.44 -19.59
N ASN A 361 -5.84 12.29 -19.12
CA ASN A 361 -6.37 13.10 -18.04
C ASN A 361 -6.66 12.23 -16.83
N ILE A 362 -6.36 12.75 -15.65
CA ILE A 362 -6.76 12.16 -14.38
C ILE A 362 -7.69 13.11 -13.64
N PHE A 363 -8.84 12.58 -13.21
CA PHE A 363 -9.82 13.28 -12.38
C PHE A 363 -9.85 12.62 -11.01
N VAL A 364 -9.66 13.43 -9.98
CA VAL A 364 -9.72 12.98 -8.59
C VAL A 364 -10.88 13.71 -7.93
N ARG A 365 -11.89 12.95 -7.50
CA ARG A 365 -12.98 13.49 -6.70
C ARG A 365 -12.55 13.55 -5.24
N ILE A 366 -12.72 14.73 -4.64
CA ILE A 366 -12.42 14.96 -3.22
C ILE A 366 -13.33 16.06 -2.69
N ASP A 367 -13.49 16.13 -1.38
CA ASP A 367 -14.14 17.24 -0.70
C ASP A 367 -13.13 18.35 -0.35
N ASN A 368 -13.64 19.42 0.28
CA ASN A 368 -12.80 20.56 0.69
C ASN A 368 -11.77 20.18 1.76
N THR A 369 -12.02 19.12 2.54
CA THR A 369 -11.12 18.63 3.59
C THR A 369 -9.81 18.13 3.00
N GLY A 370 -9.89 17.32 1.94
CA GLY A 370 -8.70 16.71 1.32
C GLY A 370 -8.10 17.49 0.15
N ASN A 371 -8.83 18.42 -0.47
CA ASN A 371 -8.48 19.01 -1.75
C ASN A 371 -7.06 19.63 -1.80
N HIS A 372 -6.72 20.45 -0.82
CA HIS A 372 -5.43 21.13 -0.78
C HIS A 372 -4.25 20.15 -0.74
N PHE A 373 -4.38 19.04 -0.01
CA PHE A 373 -3.36 17.99 0.00
C PHE A 373 -3.28 17.22 -1.31
N ILE A 374 -4.43 16.79 -1.85
CA ILE A 374 -4.49 16.06 -3.13
C ILE A 374 -3.89 16.89 -4.25
N ARG A 375 -4.14 18.20 -4.25
CA ARG A 375 -3.58 19.10 -5.24
C ARG A 375 -2.05 19.07 -5.23
N PHE A 376 -1.42 19.20 -4.07
CA PHE A 376 0.03 19.09 -3.97
C PHE A 376 0.55 17.71 -4.37
N LEU A 377 -0.15 16.62 -4.03
CA LEU A 377 0.23 15.28 -4.48
C LEU A 377 0.18 15.15 -6.01
N LEU A 378 -0.86 15.69 -6.64
CA LEU A 378 -0.99 15.72 -8.10
C LEU A 378 0.13 16.55 -8.74
N ASP A 379 0.42 17.73 -8.20
CA ASP A 379 1.53 18.57 -8.67
C ASP A 379 2.88 17.85 -8.53
N GLN A 380 3.10 17.11 -7.44
CA GLN A 380 4.33 16.33 -7.26
C GLN A 380 4.44 15.13 -8.21
N VAL A 381 3.34 14.44 -8.48
CA VAL A 381 3.35 13.25 -9.33
C VAL A 381 3.36 13.63 -10.80
N PHE A 382 2.46 14.53 -11.23
CA PHE A 382 2.23 14.86 -12.63
C PHE A 382 2.93 16.15 -13.06
N GLY A 383 3.39 16.99 -12.13
CA GLY A 383 4.02 18.29 -12.42
C GLY A 383 2.99 19.42 -12.38
N LYS A 384 3.33 20.52 -11.71
CA LYS A 384 2.46 21.69 -11.52
C LYS A 384 1.96 22.30 -12.84
N SER A 385 2.79 22.29 -13.88
CA SER A 385 2.43 22.81 -15.22
C SER A 385 1.35 22.00 -15.93
N ASN A 386 1.09 20.76 -15.50
CA ASN A 386 0.08 19.88 -16.08
C ASN A 386 -1.30 20.02 -15.44
N PHE A 387 -1.45 20.85 -14.41
CA PHE A 387 -2.78 21.17 -13.89
C PHE A 387 -3.61 21.91 -14.94
N ARG A 388 -4.86 21.47 -15.12
CA ARG A 388 -5.78 22.05 -16.10
C ARG A 388 -6.87 22.88 -15.44
N ASN A 389 -7.69 22.27 -14.59
CA ASN A 389 -8.82 22.94 -13.96
C ASN A 389 -9.30 22.16 -12.73
N GLU A 390 -10.12 22.85 -11.94
CA GLU A 390 -10.88 22.27 -10.83
C GLU A 390 -12.38 22.37 -11.17
N ILE A 391 -13.12 21.30 -10.94
CA ILE A 391 -14.55 21.22 -11.25
C ILE A 391 -15.33 21.19 -9.94
N ILE A 392 -16.08 22.25 -9.68
CA ILE A 392 -16.91 22.37 -8.48
C ILE A 392 -18.30 21.77 -8.75
N ILE A 393 -18.66 20.73 -8.01
CA ILE A 393 -19.98 20.08 -8.09
C ILE A 393 -20.83 20.51 -6.90
N ASN A 394 -21.81 21.39 -7.14
CA ASN A 394 -22.77 21.79 -6.13
C ASN A 394 -23.79 20.67 -5.87
N LYS A 395 -23.69 20.01 -4.71
CA LYS A 395 -24.60 18.91 -4.31
C LYS A 395 -25.93 19.40 -3.75
N THR A 396 -26.03 20.67 -3.35
CA THR A 396 -27.25 21.28 -2.82
C THR A 396 -27.73 22.41 -3.75
N LYS A 397 -29.05 22.51 -3.95
CA LYS A 397 -29.65 23.76 -4.41
C LYS A 397 -29.52 24.73 -3.24
N ALA A 398 -28.55 25.64 -3.29
CA ALA A 398 -28.49 26.72 -2.31
C ALA A 398 -29.86 27.42 -2.29
N LYS A 399 -30.54 27.46 -1.14
CA LYS A 399 -31.59 28.45 -0.92
C LYS A 399 -30.87 29.79 -0.97
N ARG A 400 -30.98 30.49 -2.10
CA ARG A 400 -30.63 31.91 -2.16
C ARG A 400 -31.48 32.61 -1.09
N GLN A 401 -30.87 33.03 0.01
CA GLN A 401 -31.46 34.09 0.81
C GLN A 401 -31.38 35.34 -0.07
N ILE A 402 -32.54 35.79 -0.52
CA ILE A 402 -32.73 37.09 -1.20
C ILE A 402 -32.67 38.17 -0.13
#